data_AF-A0A6C0DWH4-F1
#
_entry.id   AF-A0A6C0DWH4-F1
#
_cell.length_a   1.000
_cell.length_b   1.000
_cell.length_c   1.000
_cell.angle_alpha   90.00
_cell.angle_beta   90.00
_cell.angle_gamma   90.00
#
_symmetry.space_group_name_H-M   'P 1'
#
loop_
_entity.id
_entity.type
_entity.pdbx_description
1 polymer ?
#
loop_
_entity_poly.entity_id
_entity_poly.type
_entity_poly.pdbx_seq_one_letter_code
_entity_poly.pdbx_strand_id
1 'polypeptide(L)'
;MQFSFDPIKNGYYIPFIHMTLYLATQDIFISTAIALKMYPANYFYWFGEHYDYLPKNWNWGKQFIRFTDTGYLASFIYICYPAFFPVAYNVHFGITAGYWSGRLILGMDDRDILDNPAIDHRFESLWCDAVHGVPLILLTYRLVNSTECHDYFTYTDMMYSYVWNHIWLLCVYVPWCIYTGDPVYTILANETPLKTKVLFMLSMYFLVAFSNTFGFYLNRFVLC
;
A
#
# COMPACT_ATOMS: atom_id res chain seq x y z
N MET A 1 31.44 12.00 -11.34
CA MET A 1 30.22 12.49 -12.03
C MET A 1 29.43 13.24 -10.96
N GLN A 2 29.15 14.53 -11.17
CA GLN A 2 28.45 15.35 -10.17
C GLN A 2 26.95 15.07 -10.33
N PHE A 3 26.35 14.33 -9.40
CA PHE A 3 24.91 14.10 -9.42
C PHE A 3 24.22 15.42 -9.08
N SER A 4 23.57 16.03 -10.06
CA SER A 4 22.72 17.18 -9.83
C SER A 4 21.34 16.71 -9.39
N PHE A 5 20.87 17.22 -8.26
CA PHE A 5 19.48 17.09 -7.83
C PHE A 5 18.53 17.52 -8.96
N ASP A 6 17.52 16.70 -9.23
CA ASP A 6 16.50 16.93 -10.27
C ASP A 6 15.10 16.80 -9.64
N PRO A 7 14.33 17.90 -9.54
CA PRO A 7 12.99 17.89 -8.98
C PRO A 7 11.99 16.99 -9.71
N ILE A 8 12.17 16.80 -11.02
CA ILE A 8 11.27 15.94 -11.82
C ILE A 8 11.53 14.48 -11.49
N LYS A 9 12.81 14.08 -11.42
CA LYS A 9 13.16 12.70 -11.01
C LYS A 9 12.66 12.36 -9.61
N ASN A 10 12.71 13.34 -8.71
CA ASN A 10 12.21 13.19 -7.35
C ASN A 10 10.69 13.37 -7.21
N GLY A 11 9.95 13.67 -8.29
CA GLY A 11 8.48 13.69 -8.26
C GLY A 11 7.85 14.93 -7.62
N TYR A 12 8.55 16.06 -7.53
CA TYR A 12 8.01 17.29 -6.92
C TYR A 12 6.80 17.89 -7.66
N TYR A 13 6.56 17.47 -8.90
CA TYR A 13 5.41 17.88 -9.69
C TYR A 13 4.12 17.12 -9.30
N ILE A 14 4.22 16.00 -8.59
CA ILE A 14 3.11 15.10 -8.28
C ILE A 14 2.05 15.74 -7.36
N PRO A 15 2.39 16.53 -6.33
CA PRO A 15 1.41 17.31 -5.57
C PRO A 15 0.55 18.25 -6.43
N PHE A 16 1.11 18.82 -7.50
CA PHE A 16 0.34 19.68 -8.41
C PHE A 16 -0.61 18.87 -9.29
N ILE A 17 -0.21 17.68 -9.71
CA ILE A 17 -1.10 16.73 -10.39
C ILE A 17 -2.23 16.30 -9.44
N HIS A 18 -1.92 15.99 -8.17
CA HIS A 18 -2.94 15.69 -7.15
C HIS A 18 -3.96 16.83 -7.06
N MET A 19 -3.51 18.07 -6.89
CA MET A 19 -4.40 19.24 -6.83
C MET A 19 -5.26 19.38 -8.09
N THR A 20 -4.68 19.18 -9.26
CA THR A 20 -5.38 19.27 -10.54
C THR A 20 -6.45 18.18 -10.68
N LEU A 21 -6.10 16.94 -10.31
CA LEU A 21 -7.03 15.82 -10.28
C LEU A 21 -8.16 16.06 -9.28
N TYR A 22 -7.85 16.58 -8.09
CA TYR A 22 -8.87 16.91 -7.10
C TYR A 22 -9.85 17.96 -7.62
N LEU A 23 -9.35 19.02 -8.27
CA LEU A 23 -10.21 20.03 -8.90
C LEU A 23 -11.08 19.44 -10.02
N ALA A 24 -10.58 18.46 -10.77
CA ALA A 24 -11.30 17.82 -11.86
C ALA A 24 -12.34 16.79 -11.39
N THR A 25 -12.00 15.97 -10.39
CA THR A 25 -12.87 14.87 -9.90
C THR A 25 -13.78 15.30 -8.77
N GLN A 26 -13.44 16.39 -8.06
CA GLN A 26 -14.05 16.79 -6.79
C GLN A 26 -14.02 15.66 -5.73
N ASP A 27 -13.07 14.73 -5.87
CA ASP A 27 -12.94 13.55 -5.03
C ASP A 27 -11.50 13.43 -4.52
N ILE A 28 -11.33 13.68 -3.22
CA ILE A 28 -10.02 13.65 -2.55
C ILE A 28 -9.41 12.24 -2.50
N PHE A 29 -10.23 11.20 -2.44
CA PHE A 29 -9.74 9.82 -2.38
C PHE A 29 -9.21 9.38 -3.75
N ILE A 30 -9.96 9.64 -4.82
CA ILE A 30 -9.53 9.27 -6.18
C ILE A 30 -8.23 10.01 -6.51
N SER A 31 -8.19 11.31 -6.29
CA SER A 31 -7.04 12.15 -6.61
C SER A 31 -5.81 11.79 -5.76
N THR A 32 -5.99 11.47 -4.47
CA THR A 32 -4.93 10.97 -3.59
C THR A 32 -4.43 9.58 -4.02
N ALA A 33 -5.34 8.63 -4.31
CA ALA A 33 -4.98 7.28 -4.71
C ALA A 33 -4.14 7.26 -5.99
N ILE A 34 -4.49 8.11 -6.97
CA ILE A 34 -3.71 8.26 -8.20
C ILE A 34 -2.34 8.89 -7.90
N ALA A 35 -2.29 9.98 -7.14
CA ALA A 35 -1.04 10.68 -6.84
C ALA A 35 -0.04 9.81 -6.07
N LEU A 36 -0.51 9.12 -5.02
CA LEU A 36 0.33 8.24 -4.22
C LEU A 36 0.84 7.03 -5.02
N LYS A 37 0.15 6.56 -6.07
CA LYS A 37 0.68 5.53 -6.98
C LYS A 37 1.62 6.08 -8.05
N MET A 38 1.36 7.30 -8.51
CA MET A 38 2.22 7.95 -9.50
C MET A 38 3.62 8.22 -8.94
N TYR A 39 3.76 8.49 -7.63
CA TYR A 39 5.07 8.68 -6.99
C TYR A 39 6.02 7.47 -7.13
N PRO A 40 5.68 6.26 -6.64
CA PRO A 40 6.54 5.10 -6.80
C PRO A 40 6.75 4.75 -8.29
N ALA A 41 5.74 4.93 -9.15
CA ALA A 41 5.93 4.73 -10.59
C ALA A 41 7.00 5.67 -11.18
N ASN A 42 6.98 6.95 -10.82
CA ASN A 42 8.00 7.92 -11.20
C ASN A 42 9.38 7.55 -10.60
N TYR A 43 9.43 7.25 -9.31
CA TYR A 43 10.68 6.89 -8.62
C TYR A 43 11.38 5.71 -9.30
N PHE A 44 10.66 4.61 -9.53
CA PHE A 44 11.24 3.44 -10.17
C PHE A 44 11.48 3.60 -11.68
N TYR A 45 10.78 4.51 -12.36
CA TYR A 45 11.11 4.86 -13.73
C TYR A 45 12.51 5.49 -13.83
N TRP A 46 12.84 6.40 -12.89
CA TRP A 46 14.12 7.12 -12.90
C TRP A 46 15.26 6.39 -12.21
N PHE A 47 14.99 5.71 -11.10
CA PHE A 47 16.03 5.13 -10.23
C PHE A 47 16.04 3.60 -10.24
N GLY A 48 15.07 2.96 -10.90
CA GLY A 48 14.92 1.50 -10.89
C GLY A 48 16.11 0.73 -11.48
N GLU A 49 16.91 1.37 -12.34
CA GLU A 49 18.12 0.76 -12.91
C GLU A 49 19.28 0.59 -11.91
N HIS A 50 19.18 1.19 -10.73
CA HIS A 50 20.19 1.07 -9.67
C HIS A 50 19.98 -0.14 -8.75
N TYR A 51 18.91 -0.92 -8.92
CA TYR A 51 18.69 -2.13 -8.14
C TYR A 51 19.30 -3.36 -8.80
N ASP A 52 20.24 -3.99 -8.11
CA ASP A 52 20.96 -5.17 -8.63
C ASP A 52 20.11 -6.45 -8.70
N TYR A 53 18.98 -6.48 -7.97
CA TYR A 53 18.05 -7.61 -7.95
C TYR A 53 16.93 -7.50 -9.01
N LEU A 54 16.86 -6.37 -9.73
CA LEU A 54 15.92 -6.19 -10.83
C LEU A 54 16.69 -6.29 -12.15
N PRO A 55 16.53 -7.38 -12.94
CA PRO A 55 17.00 -7.35 -14.31
C PRO A 55 16.36 -6.13 -15.00
N LYS A 56 17.15 -5.34 -15.75
CA LYS A 56 16.72 -4.04 -16.31
C LYS A 56 15.35 -4.06 -17.02
N ASN A 57 14.96 -5.22 -17.56
CA ASN A 57 13.71 -5.45 -18.27
C ASN A 57 12.49 -5.81 -17.38
N TRP A 58 12.66 -5.90 -16.05
CA TRP A 58 11.64 -6.39 -15.10
C TRP A 58 11.10 -5.30 -14.15
N ASN A 59 11.47 -4.04 -14.35
CA ASN A 59 10.95 -2.92 -13.57
C ASN A 59 9.41 -2.87 -13.55
N TRP A 60 8.77 -3.18 -14.67
CA TRP A 60 7.30 -3.26 -14.77
C TRP A 60 6.70 -4.31 -13.81
N GLY A 61 7.39 -5.42 -13.57
CA GLY A 61 6.97 -6.46 -12.63
C GLY A 61 7.03 -5.98 -11.18
N LYS A 62 8.10 -5.27 -10.81
CA LYS A 62 8.20 -4.60 -9.49
C LYS A 62 7.08 -3.58 -9.33
N GLN A 63 6.77 -2.78 -10.37
CA GLN A 63 5.66 -1.83 -10.33
C GLN A 63 4.30 -2.48 -10.13
N PHE A 64 4.07 -3.64 -10.74
CA PHE A 64 2.84 -4.42 -10.58
C PHE A 64 2.71 -4.95 -9.15
N ILE A 65 3.78 -5.44 -8.55
CA ILE A 65 3.75 -5.89 -7.16
C ILE A 65 3.56 -4.72 -6.24
N ARG A 66 4.36 -3.65 -6.43
CA ARG A 66 4.21 -2.38 -5.73
C ARG A 66 2.84 -1.71 -5.95
N PHE A 67 2.02 -2.19 -6.88
CA PHE A 67 0.65 -1.72 -7.11
C PHE A 67 -0.38 -2.54 -6.32
N THR A 68 -0.11 -3.82 -6.15
CA THR A 68 -1.03 -4.74 -5.49
C THR A 68 -0.76 -4.84 -3.98
N ASP A 69 0.50 -4.72 -3.57
CA ASP A 69 1.00 -4.88 -2.19
C ASP A 69 0.65 -3.69 -1.26
N THR A 70 0.52 -2.49 -1.82
CA THR A 70 0.19 -1.23 -1.16
C THR A 70 -1.30 -0.93 -1.23
N GLY A 71 -2.11 -1.90 -1.67
CA GLY A 71 -3.57 -1.82 -1.63
C GLY A 71 -4.19 -0.94 -2.72
N TYR A 72 -3.42 -0.42 -3.69
CA TYR A 72 -4.01 0.38 -4.77
C TYR A 72 -4.98 -0.40 -5.61
N LEU A 73 -4.70 -1.66 -5.95
CA LEU A 73 -5.65 -2.48 -6.68
C LEU A 73 -6.99 -2.57 -5.93
N ALA A 74 -6.97 -2.71 -4.60
CA ALA A 74 -8.17 -2.70 -3.78
C ALA A 74 -8.89 -1.34 -3.84
N SER A 75 -8.15 -0.21 -3.78
CA SER A 75 -8.69 1.13 -3.97
C SER A 75 -9.34 1.32 -5.34
N PHE A 76 -8.71 0.85 -6.42
CA PHE A 76 -9.24 0.95 -7.77
C PHE A 76 -10.51 0.12 -7.96
N ILE A 77 -10.54 -1.09 -7.42
CA ILE A 77 -11.76 -1.92 -7.43
C ILE A 77 -12.87 -1.22 -6.65
N TYR A 78 -12.57 -0.65 -5.49
CA TYR A 78 -13.54 0.12 -4.71
C TYR A 78 -14.09 1.34 -5.49
N ILE A 79 -13.23 2.10 -6.17
CA ILE A 79 -13.66 3.25 -6.99
C ILE A 79 -14.65 2.81 -8.08
N CYS A 80 -14.40 1.66 -8.71
CA CYS A 80 -15.28 1.12 -9.75
C CYS A 80 -16.51 0.37 -9.20
N TYR A 81 -16.41 -0.20 -7.99
CA TYR A 81 -17.41 -1.04 -7.36
C TYR A 81 -17.49 -0.72 -5.86
N PRO A 82 -18.33 0.26 -5.46
CA PRO A 82 -18.37 0.78 -4.08
C PRO A 82 -18.65 -0.27 -3.01
N ALA A 83 -19.38 -1.35 -3.32
CA ALA A 83 -19.62 -2.44 -2.39
C ALA A 83 -18.33 -3.20 -1.98
N PHE A 84 -17.22 -3.00 -2.68
CA PHE A 84 -15.90 -3.50 -2.28
C PHE A 84 -15.26 -2.69 -1.13
N PHE A 85 -15.91 -1.63 -0.66
CA PHE A 85 -15.40 -0.75 0.39
C PHE A 85 -14.88 -1.49 1.64
N PRO A 86 -15.61 -2.46 2.24
CA PRO A 86 -15.14 -3.14 3.45
C PRO A 86 -13.84 -3.91 3.22
N VAL A 87 -13.70 -4.53 2.04
CA VAL A 87 -12.48 -5.25 1.67
C VAL A 87 -11.32 -4.29 1.48
N ALA A 88 -11.53 -3.18 0.74
CA ALA A 88 -10.51 -2.14 0.58
C ALA A 88 -10.06 -1.57 1.93
N TYR A 89 -11.01 -1.30 2.84
CA TYR A 89 -10.72 -0.84 4.20
C TYR A 89 -9.85 -1.85 4.96
N ASN A 90 -10.25 -3.13 5.01
CA ASN A 90 -9.52 -4.17 5.73
C ASN A 90 -8.12 -4.40 5.16
N VAL A 91 -7.96 -4.35 3.83
CA VAL A 91 -6.66 -4.45 3.14
C VAL A 91 -5.75 -3.29 3.54
N HIS A 92 -6.24 -2.05 3.43
CA HIS A 92 -5.45 -0.88 3.84
C HIS A 92 -5.14 -0.88 5.33
N PHE A 93 -6.08 -1.31 6.17
CA PHE A 93 -5.84 -1.47 7.60
C PHE A 93 -4.68 -2.44 7.88
N GLY A 94 -4.71 -3.61 7.25
CA GLY A 94 -3.65 -4.61 7.37
C GLY A 94 -2.29 -4.09 6.91
N ILE A 95 -2.25 -3.39 5.77
CA ILE A 95 -1.03 -2.76 5.22
C ILE A 95 -0.49 -1.70 6.18
N THR A 96 -1.34 -0.76 6.63
CA THR A 96 -0.96 0.30 7.57
C THR A 96 -0.42 -0.29 8.86
N ALA A 97 -1.15 -1.21 9.48
CA ALA A 97 -0.75 -1.82 10.75
C ALA A 97 0.51 -2.68 10.60
N GLY A 98 0.63 -3.44 9.51
CA GLY A 98 1.82 -4.23 9.18
C GLY A 98 3.06 -3.36 8.98
N TYR A 99 2.92 -2.26 8.24
CA TYR A 99 4.00 -1.30 8.00
C TYR A 99 4.50 -0.65 9.30
N TRP A 100 3.59 -0.05 10.08
CA TRP A 100 3.98 0.65 11.30
C TRP A 100 4.44 -0.28 12.41
N SER A 101 3.91 -1.51 12.49
CA SER A 101 4.45 -2.52 13.41
C SER A 101 5.86 -2.96 13.01
N GLY A 102 6.12 -3.19 11.73
CA GLY A 102 7.47 -3.47 11.22
C GLY A 102 8.45 -2.33 11.53
N ARG A 103 8.07 -1.09 11.21
CA ARG A 103 8.95 0.07 11.37
C ARG A 103 9.18 0.46 12.84
N LEU A 104 8.12 0.54 13.66
CA LEU A 104 8.22 1.05 15.03
C LEU A 104 8.58 -0.02 16.06
N ILE A 105 8.09 -1.26 15.90
CA ILE A 105 8.29 -2.32 16.89
C ILE A 105 9.54 -3.15 16.55
N LEU A 106 9.74 -3.44 15.26
CA LEU A 106 10.85 -4.30 14.83
C LEU A 106 12.07 -3.50 14.31
N GLY A 107 11.95 -2.17 14.20
CA GLY A 107 13.04 -1.32 13.71
C GLY A 107 13.47 -1.67 12.29
N MET A 108 12.52 -2.17 11.47
CA MET A 108 12.82 -2.62 10.12
C MET A 108 12.74 -1.45 9.15
N ASP A 109 13.84 -1.20 8.46
CA ASP A 109 13.88 -0.25 7.36
C ASP A 109 13.22 -0.82 6.10
N ASP A 110 12.77 0.07 5.22
CA ASP A 110 12.28 -0.31 3.91
C ASP A 110 13.43 -0.90 3.08
N ARG A 111 13.15 -1.97 2.35
CA ARG A 111 14.18 -2.74 1.64
C ARG A 111 14.66 -2.06 0.36
N ASP A 112 13.91 -1.07 -0.10
CA ASP A 112 14.15 -0.39 -1.37
C ASP A 112 14.94 0.93 -1.21
N ILE A 113 15.62 1.18 -0.10
CA ILE A 113 16.46 2.39 0.06
C ILE A 113 17.71 2.30 -0.82
N LEU A 114 17.85 3.24 -1.77
CA LEU A 114 19.03 3.39 -2.62
C LEU A 114 19.92 4.51 -2.08
N ASP A 115 21.19 4.24 -1.76
CA ASP A 115 22.14 5.29 -1.41
C ASP A 115 22.62 6.03 -2.68
N ASN A 116 21.81 6.99 -3.15
CA ASN A 116 22.08 7.78 -4.34
C ASN A 116 21.88 9.27 -4.06
N PRO A 117 22.92 10.12 -4.21
CA PRO A 117 22.85 11.54 -3.89
C PRO A 117 21.87 12.35 -4.78
N ALA A 118 21.36 11.75 -5.86
CA ALA A 118 20.31 12.35 -6.70
C ALA A 118 18.90 12.23 -6.07
N ILE A 119 18.72 11.38 -5.05
CA ILE A 119 17.44 11.11 -4.38
C ILE A 119 17.29 12.01 -3.16
N ASP A 120 16.16 12.70 -3.03
CA ASP A 120 15.76 13.33 -1.78
C ASP A 120 15.04 12.31 -0.89
N HIS A 121 15.80 11.69 0.01
CA HIS A 121 15.30 10.70 0.96
C HIS A 121 14.24 11.22 1.93
N ARG A 122 14.20 12.54 2.19
CA ARG A 122 13.15 13.11 3.06
C ARG A 122 11.84 13.12 2.32
N PHE A 123 11.85 13.54 1.06
CA PHE A 123 10.65 13.52 0.23
C PHE A 123 10.18 12.09 -0.03
N GLU A 124 11.11 11.18 -0.36
CA GLU A 124 10.84 9.75 -0.50
C GLU A 124 10.21 9.13 0.74
N SER A 125 10.81 9.32 1.92
CA SER A 125 10.26 8.78 3.18
C SER A 125 8.86 9.32 3.45
N LEU A 126 8.60 10.61 3.20
CA LEU A 126 7.27 11.20 3.37
C LEU A 126 6.24 10.51 2.48
N TRP A 127 6.57 10.25 1.21
CA TRP A 127 5.67 9.52 0.30
C TRP A 127 5.49 8.06 0.70
N CYS A 128 6.56 7.39 1.16
CA CYS A 128 6.45 6.04 1.68
C CYS A 128 5.49 5.99 2.89
N ASP A 129 5.63 6.91 3.84
CA ASP A 129 4.70 7.03 4.98
C ASP A 129 3.27 7.32 4.51
N ALA A 130 3.11 8.22 3.55
CA ALA A 130 1.81 8.61 3.03
C ALA A 130 1.09 7.44 2.32
N VAL A 131 1.81 6.64 1.52
CA VAL A 131 1.28 5.44 0.85
C VAL A 131 0.69 4.44 1.85
N HIS A 132 1.31 4.30 3.02
CA HIS A 132 0.89 3.34 4.04
C HIS A 132 -0.13 3.90 5.04
N GLY A 133 -0.30 5.21 5.15
CA GLY A 133 -1.21 5.82 6.13
C GLY A 133 -2.45 6.51 5.53
N VAL A 134 -2.26 7.30 4.47
CA VAL A 134 -3.30 8.19 3.95
C VAL A 134 -4.51 7.44 3.37
N PRO A 135 -4.36 6.33 2.62
CA PRO A 135 -5.52 5.60 2.12
C PRO A 135 -6.48 5.13 3.22
N LEU A 136 -5.94 4.59 4.32
CA LEU A 136 -6.76 4.18 5.47
C LEU A 136 -7.48 5.38 6.09
N ILE A 137 -6.76 6.49 6.32
CA ILE A 137 -7.36 7.72 6.86
C ILE A 137 -8.54 8.20 6.00
N LEU A 138 -8.38 8.20 4.67
CA LEU A 138 -9.43 8.64 3.76
C LEU A 138 -10.62 7.67 3.69
N LEU A 139 -10.37 6.35 3.76
CA LEU A 139 -11.45 5.36 3.85
C LEU A 139 -12.20 5.47 5.17
N THR A 140 -11.51 5.64 6.30
CA THR A 140 -12.13 5.92 7.60
C THR A 140 -12.94 7.22 7.54
N TYR A 141 -12.40 8.29 6.96
CA TYR A 141 -13.11 9.56 6.78
C TYR A 141 -14.39 9.39 5.96
N ARG A 142 -14.35 8.59 4.89
CA ARG A 142 -15.55 8.27 4.10
C ARG A 142 -16.58 7.48 4.89
N LEU A 143 -16.15 6.50 5.68
CA LEU A 143 -17.05 5.72 6.53
C LEU A 143 -17.79 6.61 7.53
N VAL A 144 -17.06 7.48 8.23
CA VAL A 144 -17.66 8.32 9.29
C VAL A 144 -18.50 9.49 8.76
N ASN A 145 -18.31 9.88 7.49
CA ASN A 145 -19.10 10.94 6.86
C ASN A 145 -20.11 10.43 5.82
N SER A 146 -20.27 9.11 5.70
CA SER A 146 -21.35 8.54 4.90
C SER A 146 -22.69 9.01 5.46
N THR A 147 -23.69 9.20 4.60
CA THR A 147 -25.08 9.44 5.04
C THR A 147 -25.93 8.19 4.88
N GLU A 148 -25.38 7.14 4.29
CA GLU A 148 -26.07 5.89 3.99
C GLU A 148 -25.65 4.82 5.01
N CYS A 149 -26.64 4.28 5.74
CA CYS A 149 -26.44 3.10 6.58
C CYS A 149 -26.36 1.86 5.65
N HIS A 150 -25.14 1.50 5.29
CA HIS A 150 -24.87 0.23 4.61
C HIS A 150 -24.64 -0.87 5.64
N ASP A 151 -25.06 -2.10 5.34
CA ASP A 151 -24.66 -3.28 6.13
C ASP A 151 -23.24 -3.73 5.71
N TYR A 152 -22.26 -2.89 6.02
CA TYR A 152 -20.84 -3.15 5.75
C TYR A 152 -20.16 -3.89 6.90
N PHE A 153 -19.05 -4.55 6.57
CA PHE A 153 -18.21 -5.29 7.51
C PHE A 153 -18.90 -6.52 8.10
N THR A 154 -19.70 -7.20 7.29
CA THR A 154 -20.31 -8.49 7.61
C THR A 154 -19.26 -9.60 7.69
N TYR A 155 -19.68 -10.80 8.12
CA TYR A 155 -18.83 -12.00 8.03
C TYR A 155 -18.39 -12.28 6.59
N THR A 156 -19.27 -12.03 5.61
CA THR A 156 -18.96 -12.21 4.18
C THR A 156 -17.83 -11.28 3.73
N ASP A 157 -17.85 -10.01 4.15
CA ASP A 157 -16.81 -9.03 3.84
C ASP A 157 -15.45 -9.41 4.43
N MET A 158 -15.46 -9.93 5.66
CA MET A 158 -14.26 -10.47 6.30
C MET A 158 -13.71 -11.67 5.51
N MET A 159 -14.58 -12.60 5.08
CA MET A 159 -14.16 -13.75 4.28
C MET A 159 -13.59 -13.33 2.92
N TYR A 160 -14.16 -12.33 2.26
CA TYR A 160 -13.59 -11.77 1.04
C TYR A 160 -12.23 -11.10 1.27
N SER A 161 -12.04 -10.46 2.42
CA SER A 161 -10.74 -9.88 2.80
C SER A 161 -9.68 -10.96 3.03
N TYR A 162 -10.05 -12.10 3.61
CA TYR A 162 -9.15 -13.25 3.67
C TYR A 162 -8.84 -13.80 2.28
N VAL A 163 -9.85 -14.03 1.44
CA VAL A 163 -9.66 -14.52 0.07
C VAL A 163 -8.72 -13.61 -0.72
N TRP A 164 -8.89 -12.29 -0.58
CA TRP A 164 -7.98 -11.30 -1.16
C TRP A 164 -6.53 -11.54 -0.76
N ASN A 165 -6.25 -11.66 0.54
CA ASN A 165 -4.89 -11.88 1.03
C ASN A 165 -4.29 -13.19 0.51
N HIS A 166 -5.08 -14.27 0.40
CA HIS A 166 -4.60 -15.54 -0.14
C HIS A 166 -4.34 -15.45 -1.65
N ILE A 167 -5.22 -14.80 -2.42
CA ILE A 167 -5.03 -14.60 -3.86
C ILE A 167 -3.76 -13.79 -4.09
N TRP A 168 -3.58 -12.69 -3.36
CA TRP A 168 -2.37 -11.88 -3.47
C TRP A 168 -1.12 -12.69 -3.11
N LEU A 169 -1.14 -13.44 -2.01
CA LEU A 169 -0.01 -14.26 -1.58
C LEU A 169 0.35 -15.34 -2.63
N LEU A 170 -0.64 -16.09 -3.10
CA LEU A 170 -0.43 -17.26 -3.96
C LEU A 170 -0.22 -16.89 -5.43
N CYS A 171 -0.90 -15.85 -5.93
CA CYS A 171 -0.90 -15.50 -7.34
C CYS A 171 0.04 -14.34 -7.68
N VAL A 172 0.46 -13.54 -6.70
CA VAL A 172 1.36 -12.39 -6.91
C VAL A 172 2.68 -12.58 -6.19
N TYR A 173 2.65 -12.72 -4.86
CA TYR A 173 3.85 -12.71 -4.04
C TYR A 173 4.73 -13.96 -4.23
N VAL A 174 4.17 -15.17 -4.10
CA VAL A 174 4.92 -16.42 -4.24
C VAL A 174 5.58 -16.54 -5.62
N PRO A 175 4.86 -16.31 -6.74
CA PRO A 175 5.49 -16.33 -8.07
C PRO A 175 6.63 -15.33 -8.22
N TRP A 176 6.49 -14.12 -7.67
CA TRP A 176 7.55 -13.12 -7.70
C TRP A 176 8.80 -13.56 -6.97
N CYS A 177 8.66 -14.04 -5.72
CA CYS A 177 9.77 -14.50 -4.92
C CYS A 177 10.51 -15.67 -5.58
N ILE A 178 9.77 -16.60 -6.20
CA ILE A 178 10.37 -17.72 -6.94
C ILE A 178 11.15 -17.22 -8.16
N TYR A 179 10.62 -16.23 -8.89
CA TYR A 179 11.22 -15.76 -10.13
C TYR A 179 12.42 -14.83 -9.90
N THR A 180 12.34 -13.94 -8.91
CA THR A 180 13.33 -12.86 -8.69
C THR A 180 14.24 -13.10 -7.50
N GLY A 181 13.86 -13.96 -6.55
CA GLY A 181 14.52 -14.06 -5.24
C GLY A 181 14.32 -12.84 -4.35
N ASP A 182 13.53 -11.84 -4.76
CA ASP A 182 13.21 -10.64 -3.97
C ASP A 182 12.02 -10.92 -3.04
N PRO A 183 12.21 -11.08 -1.71
CA PRO A 183 11.12 -11.25 -0.76
C PRO A 183 10.24 -10.01 -0.57
N VAL A 184 10.53 -8.86 -1.21
CA VAL A 184 9.81 -7.56 -1.13
C VAL A 184 9.82 -6.94 0.26
N TYR A 185 9.47 -7.71 1.28
CA TYR A 185 9.46 -7.36 2.68
C TYR A 185 10.62 -8.05 3.40
N THR A 186 11.37 -7.27 4.16
CA THR A 186 12.47 -7.76 5.00
C THR A 186 12.00 -8.83 6.00
N ILE A 187 10.74 -8.76 6.49
CA ILE A 187 10.17 -9.73 7.43
C ILE A 187 10.01 -11.13 6.83
N LEU A 188 9.94 -11.23 5.50
CA LEU A 188 9.80 -12.49 4.77
C LEU A 188 11.13 -12.96 4.15
N ALA A 189 12.21 -12.19 4.31
CA ALA A 189 13.52 -12.50 3.75
C ALA A 189 14.15 -13.79 4.30
N ASN A 190 15.06 -14.40 3.56
CA ASN A 190 15.61 -15.73 3.86
C ASN A 190 16.35 -15.77 5.20
N GLU A 191 16.91 -14.63 5.60
CA GLU A 191 17.65 -14.44 6.85
C GLU A 191 16.72 -14.36 8.06
N THR A 192 15.45 -14.01 7.87
CA THR A 192 14.47 -13.88 8.94
C THR A 192 14.07 -15.27 9.47
N PRO A 193 14.11 -15.53 10.79
CA PRO A 193 13.73 -16.82 11.34
C PRO A 193 12.31 -17.24 10.98
N LEU A 194 12.10 -18.54 10.68
CA LEU A 194 10.78 -19.08 10.29
C LEU A 194 9.68 -18.75 11.30
N LYS A 195 10.00 -18.79 12.60
CA LYS A 195 9.06 -18.43 13.67
C LYS A 195 8.52 -17.00 13.50
N THR A 196 9.39 -16.04 13.16
CA THR A 196 9.03 -14.64 12.94
C THR A 196 8.12 -14.51 11.71
N LYS A 197 8.44 -15.21 10.61
CA LYS A 197 7.59 -15.25 9.42
C LYS A 197 6.19 -15.78 9.72
N VAL A 198 6.11 -16.92 10.41
CA VAL A 198 4.81 -17.54 10.78
C VAL A 198 4.02 -16.61 11.69
N LEU A 199 4.66 -16.00 12.69
CA LEU A 199 3.98 -15.06 13.58
C LEU A 199 3.45 -13.83 12.84
N PHE A 200 4.23 -13.27 11.92
CA PHE A 200 3.80 -12.15 11.08
C PHE A 200 2.63 -12.55 10.17
N MET A 201 2.70 -13.73 9.53
CA MET A 201 1.58 -14.22 8.72
C MET A 201 0.31 -14.35 9.57
N LEU A 202 0.39 -14.97 10.75
CA LEU A 202 -0.75 -15.10 11.67
C LEU A 202 -1.28 -13.74 12.15
N SER A 203 -0.41 -12.77 12.40
CA SER A 203 -0.85 -11.42 12.80
C SER A 203 -1.62 -10.74 11.68
N MET A 204 -1.28 -10.95 10.40
CA MET A 204 -2.07 -10.43 9.28
C MET A 204 -3.50 -11.00 9.25
N TYR A 205 -3.70 -12.28 9.61
CA TYR A 205 -5.07 -12.81 9.74
C TYR A 205 -5.83 -12.14 10.87
N PHE A 206 -5.18 -11.98 12.02
CA PHE A 206 -5.78 -11.28 13.15
C PHE A 206 -6.13 -9.83 12.79
N LEU A 207 -5.27 -9.13 12.05
CA LEU A 207 -5.52 -7.75 11.59
C LEU A 207 -6.74 -7.67 10.67
N VAL A 208 -6.97 -8.65 9.79
CA VAL A 208 -8.20 -8.69 8.98
C VAL A 208 -9.43 -8.81 9.87
N ALA A 209 -9.48 -9.79 10.78
CA ALA A 209 -10.61 -9.93 11.70
C ALA A 209 -10.83 -8.65 12.53
N PHE A 210 -9.75 -8.12 13.11
CA PHE A 210 -9.78 -6.92 13.92
C PHE A 210 -10.27 -5.70 13.13
N SER A 211 -9.76 -5.49 11.92
CA SER A 211 -10.16 -4.37 11.05
C SER A 211 -11.64 -4.45 10.68
N ASN A 212 -12.14 -5.65 10.38
CA ASN A 212 -13.53 -5.84 10.03
C ASN A 212 -14.45 -5.61 11.24
N THR A 213 -14.10 -6.13 12.41
CA THR A 213 -14.85 -5.88 13.64
C THR A 213 -14.83 -4.39 14.02
N PHE A 214 -13.67 -3.72 13.90
CA PHE A 214 -13.55 -2.30 14.15
C PHE A 214 -14.41 -1.48 13.18
N GLY A 215 -14.35 -1.78 11.87
CA GLY A 215 -15.17 -1.16 10.84
C GLY A 215 -16.67 -1.37 11.09
N PHE A 216 -17.08 -2.56 11.51
CA PHE A 216 -18.47 -2.86 11.89
C PHE A 216 -18.97 -1.95 13.01
N TYR A 217 -18.21 -1.83 14.10
CA TYR A 217 -18.59 -0.96 15.20
C TYR A 217 -18.62 0.51 14.79
N LEU A 218 -17.61 0.96 14.03
CA LEU A 218 -17.55 2.34 13.55
C LEU A 218 -18.75 2.68 12.64
N ASN A 219 -19.10 1.77 11.72
CA ASN A 219 -20.25 1.91 10.84
C ASN A 219 -21.57 2.01 11.62
N ARG A 220 -21.75 1.18 12.66
CA ARG A 220 -22.93 1.22 13.52
C ARG A 220 -22.98 2.51 14.33
N PHE A 221 -21.99 2.77 15.18
CA PHE A 221 -22.03 3.93 16.08
C PHE A 221 -22.17 5.30 15.38
N VAL A 222 -21.71 5.43 14.13
CA VAL A 222 -21.79 6.69 13.39
C VAL A 222 -23.05 6.82 12.54
N LEU A 223 -23.58 5.73 11.98
CA LEU A 223 -24.66 5.77 10.97
C LEU A 223 -25.94 5.04 11.37
N CYS A 224 -25.82 4.02 12.22
CA CYS A 224 -26.91 3.17 12.70
C CYS A 224 -26.60 2.60 14.11
#